data_AF-A0A5C7XR19-F1
#
_entry.id   AF-A0A5C7XR19-F1
#
_cell.length_a   1.000
_cell.length_b   1.000
_cell.length_c   1.000
_cell.angle_alpha   90.00
_cell.angle_beta   90.00
_cell.angle_gamma   90.00
#
_symmetry.space_group_name_H-M   'P 1'
#
loop_
_entity.id
_entity.type
_entity.pdbx_description
1 polymer ?
#
loop_
_entity_poly.entity_id
_entity_poly.type
_entity_poly.pdbx_seq_one_letter_code
_entity_poly.pdbx_strand_id
1 'polypeptide(L)'
;MRNRRKVGAPLIVIVLLAILTAFLLLLFTAANPGGTLTALVLASMSMLVVLLCYRWLDRWEPEPRRLLQLAFLWGASVAVVLAVGLETFGSSVANIRPLVSKTFDMAAIQAPFIEEAAKGLFLLIMLTGRRRLALNSMTDCMVYAGIVAVGFAWMEDIVYIAPADSPAKMAAVAIARLIFGPFAHPLFTTMTGIGVYFALRRHGFWSKAFAILLGYLGAVALHASWNASLAMGGGQLFLVTYLFWLVPVFLLMVLLAILSRRHEQQLVATKLPAMVAGGLISPNEATWLGSIRTRKHAIREATRIGGRPAGRAVKRFAVQVVRLAFIRDRIDRGFGDPEVFAEQHEDAYGVVAARAAAPVLYTMAGYYAPPLVRR
;
A
#
# COMPACT_ATOMS: atom_id res chain seq x y z
N MET A 1 -24.22 5.05 -8.83
CA MET A 1 -23.03 4.17 -8.72
C MET A 1 -22.00 4.39 -9.87
N ARG A 2 -21.75 5.63 -10.33
CA ARG A 2 -21.07 5.86 -11.63
C ARG A 2 -19.58 6.32 -11.58
N ASN A 3 -18.98 6.68 -10.44
CA ASN A 3 -17.59 7.23 -10.43
C ASN A 3 -16.45 6.34 -9.90
N ARG A 4 -16.71 5.12 -9.40
CA ARG A 4 -15.61 4.16 -9.10
C ARG A 4 -14.87 3.63 -10.34
N ARG A 5 -15.37 3.89 -11.55
CA ARG A 5 -14.75 3.47 -12.81
C ARG A 5 -13.80 4.52 -13.40
N LYS A 6 -13.88 5.78 -12.97
CA LYS A 6 -13.17 6.90 -13.61
C LYS A 6 -11.82 7.26 -12.98
N VAL A 7 -11.56 6.76 -11.77
CA VAL A 7 -10.29 6.97 -11.08
C VAL A 7 -9.62 5.61 -10.89
N GLY A 8 -8.55 5.36 -11.65
CA GLY A 8 -7.48 4.53 -11.13
C GLY A 8 -6.75 3.65 -12.13
N ALA A 9 -7.39 2.62 -12.66
CA ALA A 9 -6.73 1.58 -13.45
C ALA A 9 -7.66 1.05 -14.54
N PRO A 10 -7.29 1.08 -15.83
CA PRO A 10 -8.06 0.44 -16.87
C PRO A 10 -8.16 -1.06 -16.59
N LEU A 11 -9.36 -1.64 -16.67
CA LEU A 11 -9.54 -3.07 -16.45
C LEU A 11 -8.66 -3.89 -17.40
N ILE A 12 -8.50 -3.40 -18.63
CA ILE A 12 -7.61 -3.99 -19.64
C ILE A 12 -6.17 -4.06 -19.14
N VAL A 13 -5.63 -2.99 -18.54
CA VAL A 13 -4.26 -3.00 -17.99
C VAL A 13 -4.14 -4.03 -16.87
N ILE A 14 -5.12 -4.11 -15.95
CA ILE A 14 -5.11 -5.12 -14.89
C ILE A 14 -5.09 -6.54 -15.47
N VAL A 15 -5.91 -6.81 -16.49
CA VAL A 15 -5.95 -8.12 -17.16
C VAL A 15 -4.63 -8.43 -17.84
N LEU A 16 -4.03 -7.47 -18.54
CA LEU A 16 -2.72 -7.65 -19.18
C LEU A 16 -1.62 -7.95 -18.17
N LEU A 17 -1.58 -7.24 -17.03
CA LEU A 17 -0.62 -7.53 -15.97
C LEU A 17 -0.85 -8.88 -15.31
N ALA A 18 -2.11 -9.29 -15.15
CA ALA A 18 -2.44 -10.62 -14.63
C ALA A 18 -1.99 -11.72 -15.60
N ILE A 19 -2.19 -11.54 -16.91
CA ILE A 19 -1.69 -12.45 -17.95
C ILE A 19 -0.17 -12.51 -17.91
N LEU A 20 0.52 -11.36 -17.83
CA LEU A 20 1.98 -11.32 -17.72
C LEU A 20 2.47 -12.05 -16.47
N THR A 21 1.82 -11.83 -15.31
CA THR A 21 2.16 -12.53 -14.06
C THR A 21 1.97 -14.04 -14.21
N ALA A 22 0.86 -14.49 -14.80
CA ALA A 22 0.60 -15.90 -15.05
C ALA A 22 1.59 -16.52 -16.03
N PHE A 23 1.99 -15.78 -17.07
CA PHE A 23 3.01 -16.19 -18.02
C PHE A 23 4.38 -16.38 -17.34
N LEU A 24 4.81 -15.43 -16.50
CA LEU A 24 6.03 -15.57 -15.71
C LEU A 24 6.00 -16.84 -14.84
N LEU A 25 4.89 -17.08 -14.12
CA LEU A 25 4.72 -18.29 -13.32
C LEU A 25 4.76 -19.57 -14.16
N LEU A 26 4.19 -19.54 -15.37
CA LEU A 26 4.21 -20.68 -16.30
C LEU A 26 5.64 -21.05 -16.69
N LEU A 27 6.51 -20.06 -16.94
CA LEU A 27 7.93 -20.30 -17.26
C LEU A 27 8.65 -21.06 -16.14
N PHE A 28 8.44 -20.65 -14.88
CA PHE A 28 9.04 -21.35 -13.73
C PHE A 28 8.40 -22.72 -13.48
N THR A 29 7.07 -22.82 -13.66
CA THR A 29 6.35 -24.09 -13.52
C THR A 29 6.82 -25.12 -14.54
N ALA A 30 7.13 -24.69 -15.77
CA ALA A 30 7.66 -25.57 -16.81
C ALA A 30 9.04 -26.16 -16.45
N ALA A 31 9.85 -25.43 -15.67
CA ALA A 31 11.17 -25.88 -15.21
C ALA A 31 11.10 -26.80 -13.98
N ASN A 32 10.28 -26.45 -12.98
CA ASN A 32 10.07 -27.27 -11.78
C ASN A 32 8.63 -27.15 -11.26
N PRO A 33 7.70 -28.03 -11.71
CA PRO A 33 6.29 -27.92 -11.34
C PRO A 33 6.05 -28.07 -9.82
N GLY A 34 6.69 -29.07 -9.20
CA GLY A 34 6.50 -29.38 -7.78
C GLY A 34 7.08 -28.30 -6.86
N GLY A 35 8.29 -27.82 -7.17
CA GLY A 35 8.91 -26.72 -6.45
C GLY A 35 8.13 -25.42 -6.59
N THR A 36 7.68 -25.09 -7.81
CA THR A 36 6.89 -23.88 -8.07
C THR A 36 5.55 -23.90 -7.35
N LEU A 37 4.83 -25.04 -7.36
CA LEU A 37 3.55 -25.15 -6.65
C LEU A 37 3.72 -24.99 -5.13
N THR A 38 4.75 -25.62 -4.57
CA THR A 38 5.07 -25.51 -3.14
C THR A 38 5.42 -24.07 -2.77
N ALA A 39 6.30 -23.44 -3.55
CA ALA A 39 6.71 -22.05 -3.36
C ALA A 39 5.52 -21.09 -3.48
N LEU A 40 4.65 -21.28 -4.46
CA LEU A 40 3.44 -20.50 -4.67
C LEU A 40 2.52 -20.54 -3.44
N VAL A 41 2.30 -21.71 -2.86
CA VAL A 41 1.47 -21.85 -1.65
C VAL A 41 2.12 -21.13 -0.47
N LEU A 42 3.39 -21.39 -0.20
CA LEU A 42 4.11 -20.82 0.94
C LEU A 42 4.21 -19.29 0.84
N ALA A 43 4.63 -18.77 -0.32
CA ALA A 43 4.71 -17.34 -0.59
C ALA A 43 3.34 -16.67 -0.46
N SER A 44 2.28 -17.27 -1.01
CA SER A 44 0.92 -16.72 -0.91
C SER A 44 0.40 -16.69 0.53
N MET A 45 0.71 -17.69 1.36
CA MET A 45 0.33 -17.72 2.76
C MET A 45 1.00 -16.59 3.56
N SER A 46 2.31 -16.43 3.42
CA SER A 46 3.04 -15.32 4.05
C SER A 46 2.51 -13.97 3.55
N MET A 47 2.30 -13.87 2.24
CA MET A 47 1.84 -12.65 1.62
C MET A 47 0.44 -12.22 2.09
N LEU A 48 -0.45 -13.18 2.33
CA LEU A 48 -1.79 -12.90 2.84
C LEU A 48 -1.72 -12.18 4.20
N VAL A 49 -0.80 -12.55 5.08
CA VAL A 49 -0.65 -11.92 6.41
C VAL A 49 -0.29 -10.44 6.25
N VAL A 50 0.70 -10.12 5.43
CA VAL A 50 1.15 -8.74 5.19
C VAL A 50 0.05 -7.91 4.50
N LEU A 51 -0.67 -8.49 3.53
CA LEU A 51 -1.83 -7.83 2.89
C LEU A 51 -2.95 -7.53 3.91
N LEU A 52 -3.17 -8.40 4.89
CA LEU A 52 -4.12 -8.14 5.98
C LEU A 52 -3.65 -6.99 6.89
N CYS A 53 -2.34 -6.85 7.13
CA CYS A 53 -1.77 -5.70 7.84
C CYS A 53 -2.02 -4.38 7.09
N TYR A 54 -1.74 -4.33 5.78
CA TYR A 54 -2.05 -3.14 4.96
C TYR A 54 -3.54 -2.84 4.91
N ARG A 55 -4.38 -3.88 4.86
CA ARG A 55 -5.84 -3.73 4.91
C ARG A 55 -6.35 -3.23 6.27
N TRP A 56 -5.62 -3.51 7.35
CA TRP A 56 -5.89 -2.97 8.68
C TRP A 56 -5.47 -1.50 8.80
N LEU A 57 -4.36 -1.16 8.14
CA LEU A 57 -3.83 0.20 8.06
C LEU A 57 -4.79 1.10 7.26
N ASP A 58 -5.20 0.66 6.06
CA ASP A 58 -6.13 1.32 5.11
C ASP A 58 -7.62 1.27 5.53
N ARG A 59 -7.90 1.47 6.82
CA ARG A 59 -9.26 1.26 7.37
C ARG A 59 -10.12 2.51 7.39
N TRP A 60 -9.51 3.69 7.45
CA TRP A 60 -10.25 4.96 7.53
C TRP A 60 -10.84 5.34 6.18
N GLU A 61 -9.99 5.43 5.17
CA GLU A 61 -10.33 5.75 3.79
C GLU A 61 -9.96 4.58 2.85
N PRO A 62 -10.78 3.52 2.75
CA PRO A 62 -10.39 2.36 1.98
C PRO A 62 -10.14 2.69 0.50
N GLU A 63 -8.96 2.31 0.04
CA GLU A 63 -8.50 2.57 -1.32
C GLU A 63 -9.32 1.81 -2.38
N PRO A 64 -9.43 2.34 -3.62
CA PRO A 64 -10.10 1.65 -4.71
C PRO A 64 -9.42 0.30 -5.00
N ARG A 65 -10.19 -0.79 -4.87
CA ARG A 65 -9.69 -2.17 -5.10
C ARG A 65 -8.91 -2.35 -6.41
N ARG A 66 -9.31 -1.67 -7.47
CA ARG A 66 -8.64 -1.75 -8.79
C ARG A 66 -7.24 -1.16 -8.77
N LEU A 67 -7.01 -0.09 -8.00
CA LEU A 67 -5.70 0.49 -7.82
C LEU A 67 -4.79 -0.40 -6.97
N LEU A 68 -5.34 -1.02 -5.91
CA LEU A 68 -4.58 -2.00 -5.12
C LEU A 68 -4.22 -3.25 -5.94
N GLN A 69 -5.13 -3.73 -6.79
CA GLN A 69 -4.85 -4.82 -7.74
C GLN A 69 -3.77 -4.41 -8.75
N LEU A 70 -3.86 -3.20 -9.29
CA LEU A 70 -2.84 -2.67 -10.21
C LEU A 70 -1.47 -2.56 -9.53
N ALA A 71 -1.42 -2.08 -8.28
CA ALA A 71 -0.20 -1.95 -7.48
C ALA A 71 0.45 -3.33 -7.26
N PHE A 72 -0.34 -4.30 -6.79
CA PHE A 72 0.14 -5.66 -6.57
C PHE A 72 0.68 -6.27 -7.86
N LEU A 73 -0.10 -6.20 -8.94
CA LEU A 73 0.28 -6.80 -10.23
C LEU A 73 1.45 -6.08 -10.89
N TRP A 74 1.59 -4.75 -10.70
CA TRP A 74 2.79 -4.03 -11.13
C TRP A 74 4.03 -4.62 -10.46
N GLY A 75 3.98 -4.77 -9.13
CA GLY A 75 5.04 -5.40 -8.35
C GLY A 75 5.37 -6.81 -8.83
N ALA A 76 4.34 -7.66 -8.96
CA ALA A 76 4.49 -9.08 -9.32
C ALA A 76 4.87 -9.33 -10.79
N SER A 77 4.87 -8.31 -11.65
CA SER A 77 5.17 -8.49 -13.07
C SER A 77 6.12 -7.43 -13.62
N VAL A 78 5.61 -6.23 -13.93
CA VAL A 78 6.39 -5.15 -14.56
C VAL A 78 7.65 -4.84 -13.78
N ALA A 79 7.56 -4.70 -12.45
CA ALA A 79 8.73 -4.40 -11.64
C ALA A 79 9.77 -5.53 -11.69
N VAL A 80 9.34 -6.80 -11.69
CA VAL A 80 10.22 -7.98 -11.84
C VAL A 80 10.87 -8.00 -13.23
N VAL A 81 10.10 -7.81 -14.30
CA VAL A 81 10.61 -7.79 -15.68
C VAL A 81 11.61 -6.65 -15.90
N LEU A 82 11.30 -5.46 -15.38
CA LEU A 82 12.21 -4.32 -15.43
C LEU A 82 13.49 -4.60 -14.64
N ALA A 83 13.38 -5.19 -13.45
CA ALA A 83 14.55 -5.52 -12.63
C ALA A 83 15.46 -6.51 -13.33
N VAL A 84 14.92 -7.67 -13.72
CA VAL A 84 15.67 -8.72 -14.43
C VAL A 84 16.28 -8.19 -15.73
N GLY A 85 15.51 -7.43 -16.52
CA GLY A 85 15.98 -6.87 -17.78
C GLY A 85 17.13 -5.88 -17.62
N LEU A 86 17.02 -4.95 -16.66
CA LEU A 86 18.05 -3.95 -16.37
C LEU A 86 19.30 -4.56 -15.73
N GLU A 87 19.14 -5.56 -14.87
CA GLU A 87 20.27 -6.31 -14.29
C GLU A 87 21.01 -7.10 -15.36
N THR A 88 20.29 -7.79 -16.24
CA THR A 88 20.88 -8.53 -17.37
C THR A 88 21.63 -7.57 -18.30
N PHE A 89 21.03 -6.43 -18.66
CA PHE A 89 21.70 -5.42 -19.46
C PHE A 89 22.95 -4.86 -18.78
N GLY A 90 22.87 -4.49 -17.50
CA GLY A 90 24.02 -3.99 -16.73
C GLY A 90 25.15 -5.00 -16.62
N SER A 91 24.83 -6.28 -16.44
CA SER A 91 25.81 -7.36 -16.41
C SER A 91 26.55 -7.54 -17.75
N SER A 92 25.84 -7.34 -18.88
CA SER A 92 26.42 -7.41 -20.22
C SER A 92 27.43 -6.29 -20.48
N VAL A 93 27.16 -5.09 -19.95
CA VAL A 93 28.05 -3.91 -20.05
C VAL A 93 29.23 -4.05 -19.08
N ALA A 94 29.01 -4.57 -17.86
CA ALA A 94 30.05 -4.78 -16.86
C ALA A 94 31.07 -5.87 -17.25
N ASN A 95 30.78 -6.71 -18.25
CA ASN A 95 31.79 -7.59 -18.86
C ASN A 95 32.94 -6.82 -19.55
N ILE A 96 32.83 -5.50 -19.72
CA ILE A 96 33.81 -4.64 -20.42
C ILE A 96 34.77 -3.91 -19.44
N ARG A 97 34.53 -3.92 -18.12
CA ARG A 97 35.38 -3.20 -17.12
C ARG A 97 35.65 -4.07 -15.86
N PRO A 98 36.91 -4.48 -15.58
CA PRO A 98 37.21 -5.37 -14.47
C PRO A 98 37.86 -4.64 -13.29
N LEU A 99 37.07 -4.05 -12.39
CA LEU A 99 37.56 -3.59 -11.07
C LEU A 99 36.45 -3.85 -10.04
N VAL A 100 36.77 -4.67 -9.02
CA VAL A 100 35.94 -5.17 -7.89
C VAL A 100 35.17 -6.49 -8.15
N SER A 101 34.97 -7.30 -7.09
CA SER A 101 34.35 -8.64 -7.14
C SER A 101 32.90 -8.55 -7.63
N LYS A 102 32.74 -8.81 -8.93
CA LYS A 102 31.53 -8.67 -9.73
C LYS A 102 30.24 -9.23 -9.10
N THR A 103 30.35 -10.29 -8.30
CA THR A 103 29.18 -10.96 -7.68
C THR A 103 28.61 -10.18 -6.50
N PHE A 104 29.46 -9.49 -5.72
CA PHE A 104 29.01 -8.73 -4.55
C PHE A 104 28.36 -7.40 -4.95
N ASP A 105 29.02 -6.61 -5.81
CA ASP A 105 28.50 -5.32 -6.25
C ASP A 105 27.16 -5.45 -6.98
N MET A 106 27.00 -6.52 -7.77
CA MET A 106 25.76 -6.78 -8.51
C MET A 106 24.59 -7.14 -7.58
N ALA A 107 24.80 -8.03 -6.61
CA ALA A 107 23.72 -8.54 -5.75
C ALA A 107 23.42 -7.61 -4.56
N ALA A 108 24.44 -6.98 -3.98
CA ALA A 108 24.30 -6.18 -2.76
C ALA A 108 24.05 -4.69 -3.03
N ILE A 109 24.42 -4.17 -4.19
CA ILE A 109 24.29 -2.75 -4.52
C ILE A 109 23.41 -2.56 -5.74
N GLN A 110 23.78 -3.12 -6.90
CA GLN A 110 23.07 -2.85 -8.15
C GLN A 110 21.60 -3.32 -8.12
N ALA A 111 21.34 -4.55 -7.66
CA ALA A 111 19.99 -5.09 -7.56
C ALA A 111 19.06 -4.19 -6.70
N PRO A 112 19.42 -3.81 -5.46
CA PRO A 112 18.63 -2.85 -4.68
C PRO A 112 18.31 -1.55 -5.39
N PHE A 113 19.27 -0.93 -6.09
CA PHE A 113 19.02 0.29 -6.86
C PHE A 113 17.96 0.07 -7.95
N ILE A 114 18.11 -0.99 -8.74
CA ILE A 114 17.25 -1.29 -9.88
C ILE A 114 15.85 -1.68 -9.40
N GLU A 115 15.77 -2.61 -8.45
CA GLU A 115 14.49 -3.13 -7.99
C GLU A 115 13.66 -2.06 -7.29
N GLU A 116 14.26 -1.26 -6.40
CA GLU A 116 13.52 -0.19 -5.71
C GLU A 116 13.10 0.91 -6.69
N ALA A 117 13.85 1.12 -7.79
CA ALA A 117 13.44 2.04 -8.86
C ALA A 117 12.25 1.46 -9.65
N ALA A 118 12.28 0.17 -9.99
CA ALA A 118 11.21 -0.52 -10.70
C ALA A 118 9.90 -0.55 -9.88
N LYS A 119 9.99 -0.78 -8.57
CA LYS A 119 8.86 -0.68 -7.63
C LYS A 119 8.40 0.79 -7.49
N GLY A 120 9.33 1.71 -7.23
CA GLY A 120 9.07 3.13 -7.02
C GLY A 120 8.44 3.85 -8.23
N LEU A 121 8.74 3.39 -9.45
CA LEU A 121 8.15 3.92 -10.69
C LEU A 121 6.62 3.87 -10.68
N PHE A 122 6.03 2.87 -10.02
CA PHE A 122 4.57 2.81 -9.84
C PHE A 122 4.04 4.06 -9.13
N LEU A 123 4.72 4.50 -8.06
CA LEU A 123 4.30 5.67 -7.29
C LEU A 123 4.45 6.95 -8.11
N LEU A 124 5.46 7.04 -8.98
CA LEU A 124 5.61 8.17 -9.90
C LEU A 124 4.46 8.22 -10.92
N ILE A 125 4.05 7.06 -11.44
CA ILE A 125 2.86 6.97 -12.31
C ILE A 125 1.60 7.39 -11.55
N MET A 126 1.47 6.98 -10.28
CA MET A 126 0.36 7.39 -9.41
C MET A 126 0.33 8.91 -9.17
N LEU A 127 1.46 9.61 -9.24
CA LEU A 127 1.51 11.08 -9.12
C LEU A 127 0.97 11.83 -10.35
N THR A 128 0.61 11.12 -11.42
CA THR A 128 0.12 11.71 -12.68
C THR A 128 -1.40 11.60 -12.84
N GLY A 129 -2.00 12.65 -13.41
CA GLY A 129 -3.43 12.74 -13.71
C GLY A 129 -4.34 12.43 -12.51
N ARG A 130 -5.50 11.82 -12.78
CA ARG A 130 -6.51 11.51 -11.75
C ARG A 130 -6.07 10.52 -10.69
N ARG A 131 -5.02 9.73 -10.91
CA ARG A 131 -4.55 8.74 -9.92
C ARG A 131 -3.92 9.42 -8.71
N ARG A 132 -3.42 10.64 -8.89
CA ARG A 132 -2.87 11.50 -7.83
C ARG A 132 -3.89 11.77 -6.73
N LEU A 133 -5.18 11.75 -7.06
CA LEU A 133 -6.29 11.94 -6.11
C LEU A 133 -6.43 10.76 -5.14
N ALA A 134 -5.81 9.62 -5.42
CA ALA A 134 -5.72 8.49 -4.48
C ALA A 134 -4.51 8.58 -3.54
N LEU A 135 -3.71 9.67 -3.60
CA LEU A 135 -2.58 9.90 -2.69
C LEU A 135 -2.85 11.19 -1.91
N ASN A 136 -3.59 11.10 -0.80
CA ASN A 136 -3.98 12.25 0.03
C ASN A 136 -3.31 12.25 1.40
N SER A 137 -3.02 11.06 1.90
CA SER A 137 -2.47 10.82 3.23
C SER A 137 -1.11 10.12 3.16
N MET A 138 -0.41 10.12 4.29
CA MET A 138 0.80 9.33 4.44
C MET A 138 0.49 7.84 4.36
N THR A 139 -0.64 7.42 4.93
CA THR A 139 -1.11 6.04 4.92
C THR A 139 -1.33 5.55 3.49
N ASP A 140 -1.93 6.36 2.62
CA ASP A 140 -2.18 5.97 1.21
C ASP A 140 -0.86 5.70 0.50
N CYS A 141 0.12 6.59 0.70
CA CYS A 141 1.46 6.45 0.13
C CYS A 141 2.16 5.18 0.64
N MET A 142 2.05 4.88 1.95
CA MET A 142 2.58 3.64 2.55
C MET A 142 1.85 2.39 2.02
N VAL A 143 0.53 2.45 1.84
CA VAL A 143 -0.29 1.33 1.35
C VAL A 143 0.03 1.01 -0.11
N TYR A 144 0.13 2.02 -0.98
CA TYR A 144 0.49 1.78 -2.38
C TYR A 144 1.92 1.30 -2.53
N ALA A 145 2.89 1.93 -1.83
CA ALA A 145 4.28 1.51 -1.84
C ALA A 145 4.43 0.06 -1.33
N GLY A 146 3.79 -0.22 -0.20
CA GLY A 146 3.73 -1.52 0.42
C GLY A 146 3.15 -2.57 -0.51
N ILE A 147 1.98 -2.35 -1.10
CA ILE A 147 1.32 -3.34 -1.96
C ILE A 147 2.11 -3.62 -3.25
N VAL A 148 2.80 -2.63 -3.82
CA VAL A 148 3.73 -2.88 -4.93
C VAL A 148 4.87 -3.78 -4.49
N ALA A 149 5.51 -3.45 -3.37
CA ALA A 149 6.65 -4.21 -2.86
C ALA A 149 6.27 -5.65 -2.47
N VAL A 150 5.08 -5.80 -1.90
CA VAL A 150 4.40 -7.06 -1.63
C VAL A 150 4.24 -7.91 -2.89
N GLY A 151 3.75 -7.33 -3.99
CA GLY A 151 3.62 -8.07 -5.25
C GLY A 151 4.97 -8.54 -5.80
N PHE A 152 5.98 -7.67 -5.71
CA PHE A 152 7.35 -8.01 -6.11
C PHE A 152 7.92 -9.15 -5.26
N ALA A 153 7.85 -9.02 -3.92
CA ALA A 153 8.32 -10.03 -2.98
C ALA A 153 7.63 -11.38 -3.21
N TRP A 154 6.33 -11.38 -3.50
CA TRP A 154 5.60 -12.62 -3.78
C TRP A 154 6.14 -13.37 -5.00
N MET A 155 6.43 -12.66 -6.11
CA MET A 155 7.03 -13.29 -7.28
C MET A 155 8.46 -13.73 -6.98
N GLU A 156 9.25 -12.88 -6.33
CA GLU A 156 10.64 -13.16 -6.00
C GLU A 156 10.77 -14.37 -5.05
N ASP A 157 9.94 -14.47 -4.01
CA ASP A 157 9.89 -15.62 -3.10
C ASP A 157 9.66 -16.93 -3.87
N ILE A 158 8.79 -16.92 -4.88
CA ILE A 158 8.55 -18.09 -5.73
C ILE A 158 9.82 -18.43 -6.51
N VAL A 159 10.46 -17.44 -7.12
CA VAL A 159 11.69 -17.62 -7.91
C VAL A 159 12.85 -18.16 -7.07
N TYR A 160 12.97 -17.76 -5.80
CA TYR A 160 14.04 -18.24 -4.92
C TYR A 160 13.74 -19.61 -4.29
N ILE A 161 12.49 -19.91 -3.95
CA ILE A 161 12.12 -21.16 -3.27
C ILE A 161 11.97 -22.32 -4.28
N ALA A 162 11.41 -22.06 -5.46
CA ALA A 162 11.07 -23.10 -6.43
C ALA A 162 12.26 -23.93 -6.95
N PRO A 163 13.46 -23.38 -7.19
CA PRO A 163 14.60 -24.14 -7.73
C PRO A 163 15.35 -25.00 -6.70
N ALA A 164 14.97 -24.99 -5.42
CA ALA A 164 15.68 -25.73 -4.38
C ALA A 164 15.72 -27.23 -4.68
N ASP A 165 16.92 -27.81 -4.64
CA ASP A 165 17.23 -29.21 -5.01
C ASP A 165 16.98 -30.22 -3.87
N SER A 166 16.65 -29.75 -2.67
CA SER A 166 16.25 -30.62 -1.55
C SER A 166 15.20 -29.96 -0.65
N PRO A 167 14.35 -30.75 0.05
CA PRO A 167 13.39 -30.22 1.01
C PRO A 167 14.03 -29.36 2.12
N ALA A 168 15.23 -29.73 2.57
CA ALA A 168 15.96 -29.00 3.61
C ALA A 168 16.41 -27.61 3.12
N LYS A 169 16.94 -27.51 1.90
CA LYS A 169 17.32 -26.23 1.30
C LYS A 169 16.10 -25.37 0.99
N MET A 170 15.03 -25.97 0.49
CA MET A 170 13.76 -25.28 0.26
C MET A 170 13.23 -24.68 1.56
N ALA A 171 13.21 -25.47 2.65
CA ALA A 171 12.79 -25.01 3.96
C ALA A 171 13.69 -23.88 4.49
N ALA A 172 15.01 -23.98 4.33
CA ALA A 172 15.94 -22.93 4.76
C ALA A 172 15.69 -21.60 4.03
N VAL A 173 15.54 -21.63 2.70
CA VAL A 173 15.23 -20.44 1.88
C VAL A 173 13.85 -19.89 2.23
N ALA A 174 12.85 -20.76 2.37
CA ALA A 174 11.50 -20.37 2.74
C ALA A 174 11.46 -19.72 4.14
N ILE A 175 12.21 -20.23 5.12
CA ILE A 175 12.31 -19.62 6.46
C ILE A 175 12.95 -18.23 6.36
N ALA A 176 14.08 -18.12 5.67
CA ALA A 176 14.77 -16.84 5.50
C ALA A 176 13.87 -15.77 4.86
N ARG A 177 13.13 -16.14 3.81
CA ARG A 177 12.31 -15.19 3.06
C ARG A 177 10.94 -14.95 3.70
N LEU A 178 10.25 -16.00 4.11
CA LEU A 178 8.85 -15.92 4.54
C LEU A 178 8.67 -15.64 6.03
N ILE A 179 9.67 -15.93 6.87
CA ILE A 179 9.61 -15.65 8.33
C ILE A 179 10.41 -14.39 8.66
N PHE A 180 11.67 -14.31 8.22
CA PHE A 180 12.50 -13.14 8.51
C PHE A 180 12.24 -11.98 7.53
N GLY A 181 11.98 -12.28 6.25
CA GLY A 181 11.78 -11.30 5.20
C GLY A 181 10.35 -10.88 4.80
N PRO A 182 9.23 -11.29 5.44
CA PRO A 182 7.89 -11.04 4.88
C PRO A 182 7.56 -9.55 4.77
N PHE A 183 8.18 -8.72 5.59
CA PHE A 183 8.04 -7.26 5.57
C PHE A 183 9.27 -6.53 5.00
N ALA A 184 10.30 -7.23 4.50
CA ALA A 184 11.54 -6.61 4.03
C ALA A 184 11.28 -5.63 2.86
N HIS A 185 10.83 -6.12 1.70
CA HIS A 185 10.50 -5.23 0.57
C HIS A 185 9.45 -4.18 0.92
N PRO A 186 8.33 -4.53 1.61
CA PRO A 186 7.38 -3.51 2.06
C PRO A 186 8.00 -2.41 2.92
N LEU A 187 8.93 -2.74 3.82
CA LEU A 187 9.65 -1.75 4.63
C LEU A 187 10.52 -0.85 3.74
N PHE A 188 11.29 -1.42 2.82
CA PHE A 188 12.20 -0.69 1.94
C PHE A 188 11.44 0.29 1.05
N THR A 189 10.51 -0.20 0.22
CA THR A 189 9.79 0.63 -0.74
C THR A 189 8.88 1.66 -0.06
N THR A 190 8.44 1.40 1.18
CA THR A 190 7.70 2.40 1.97
C THR A 190 8.52 3.68 2.21
N MET A 191 9.85 3.62 2.25
CA MET A 191 10.70 4.83 2.30
C MET A 191 10.48 5.72 1.07
N THR A 192 10.38 5.13 -0.12
CA THR A 192 9.99 5.85 -1.34
C THR A 192 8.57 6.44 -1.21
N GLY A 193 7.63 5.68 -0.63
CA GLY A 193 6.29 6.16 -0.31
C GLY A 193 6.27 7.39 0.61
N ILE A 194 7.13 7.41 1.63
CA ILE A 194 7.31 8.56 2.53
C ILE A 194 7.87 9.77 1.76
N GLY A 195 8.86 9.54 0.89
CA GLY A 195 9.38 10.59 0.00
C GLY A 195 8.29 11.19 -0.89
N VAL A 196 7.43 10.35 -1.47
CA VAL A 196 6.27 10.77 -2.26
C VAL A 196 5.29 11.59 -1.42
N TYR A 197 4.98 11.17 -0.19
CA TYR A 197 4.13 11.92 0.72
C TYR A 197 4.68 13.33 1.02
N PHE A 198 5.99 13.46 1.25
CA PHE A 198 6.59 14.78 1.44
C PHE A 198 6.61 15.60 0.15
N ALA A 199 6.79 14.99 -1.03
CA ALA A 199 6.67 15.68 -2.31
C ALA A 199 5.26 16.26 -2.52
N LEU A 200 4.21 15.56 -2.11
CA LEU A 200 2.84 16.06 -2.21
C LEU A 200 2.62 17.36 -1.42
N ARG A 201 3.45 17.63 -0.41
CA ARG A 201 3.37 18.80 0.49
C ARG A 201 4.31 19.95 0.08
N ARG A 202 4.99 19.87 -1.05
CA ARG A 202 5.94 20.90 -1.50
C ARG A 202 5.50 21.58 -2.78
N HIS A 203 5.91 22.84 -2.93
CA HIS A 203 5.79 23.61 -4.17
C HIS A 203 7.11 23.56 -4.95
N GLY A 204 7.03 23.46 -6.28
CA GLY A 204 8.19 23.38 -7.17
C GLY A 204 8.63 21.95 -7.53
N PHE A 205 9.22 21.80 -8.71
CA PHE A 205 9.66 20.50 -9.25
C PHE A 205 10.84 19.91 -8.46
N TRP A 206 11.88 20.71 -8.22
CA TRP A 206 13.12 20.25 -7.57
C TRP A 206 12.92 19.81 -6.12
N SER A 207 12.09 20.52 -5.36
CA SER A 207 11.78 20.19 -3.96
C SER A 207 11.02 18.86 -3.83
N LYS A 208 10.15 18.57 -4.81
CA LYS A 208 9.43 17.29 -4.95
C LYS A 208 10.37 16.16 -5.34
N ALA A 209 11.17 16.38 -6.38
CA ALA A 209 12.16 15.43 -6.86
C ALA A 209 13.13 15.03 -5.74
N PHE A 210 13.62 16.01 -4.97
CA PHE A 210 14.50 15.77 -3.83
C PHE A 210 13.83 14.94 -2.73
N ALA A 211 12.55 15.17 -2.42
CA ALA A 211 11.80 14.36 -1.46
C ALA A 211 11.75 12.88 -1.86
N ILE A 212 11.39 12.66 -3.12
CA ILE A 212 11.24 11.32 -3.70
C ILE A 212 12.61 10.64 -3.76
N LEU A 213 13.65 11.37 -4.18
CA LEU A 213 15.01 10.87 -4.25
C LEU A 213 15.53 10.44 -2.88
N LEU A 214 15.34 11.24 -1.82
CA LEU A 214 15.73 10.84 -0.46
C LEU A 214 14.98 9.59 0.02
N GLY A 215 13.67 9.50 -0.26
CA GLY A 215 12.89 8.30 0.06
C GLY A 215 13.40 7.06 -0.67
N TYR A 216 13.68 7.20 -1.97
CA TYR A 216 14.24 6.15 -2.81
C TYR A 216 15.63 5.71 -2.33
N LEU A 217 16.55 6.63 -2.06
CA LEU A 217 17.87 6.30 -1.54
C LEU A 217 17.79 5.63 -0.16
N GLY A 218 16.83 6.02 0.68
CA GLY A 218 16.53 5.32 1.92
C GLY A 218 16.05 3.88 1.70
N ALA A 219 15.19 3.65 0.70
CA ALA A 219 14.75 2.31 0.31
C ALA A 219 15.94 1.45 -0.14
N VAL A 220 16.76 1.99 -1.04
CA VAL A 220 17.96 1.33 -1.57
C VAL A 220 18.95 1.01 -0.45
N ALA A 221 19.21 1.94 0.46
CA ALA A 221 20.15 1.71 1.56
C ALA A 221 19.69 0.58 2.50
N LEU A 222 18.40 0.55 2.86
CA LEU A 222 17.85 -0.54 3.67
C LEU A 222 17.92 -1.88 2.94
N HIS A 223 17.54 -1.90 1.66
CA HIS A 223 17.56 -3.12 0.86
C HIS A 223 19.00 -3.63 0.61
N ALA A 224 19.92 -2.74 0.28
CA ALA A 224 21.34 -3.05 0.16
C ALA A 224 21.91 -3.59 1.48
N SER A 225 21.51 -3.04 2.63
CA SER A 225 21.96 -3.55 3.94
C SER A 225 21.47 -4.99 4.20
N TRP A 226 20.25 -5.33 3.77
CA TRP A 226 19.73 -6.70 3.82
C TRP A 226 20.58 -7.63 2.96
N ASN A 227 20.75 -7.31 1.68
CA ASN A 227 21.51 -8.15 0.74
C ASN A 227 22.99 -8.28 1.14
N ALA A 228 23.64 -7.17 1.53
CA ALA A 228 25.03 -7.17 1.97
C ALA A 228 25.23 -8.03 3.23
N SER A 229 24.29 -7.98 4.18
CA SER A 229 24.38 -8.77 5.42
C SER A 229 24.33 -10.28 5.16
N LEU A 230 23.54 -10.71 4.17
CA LEU A 230 23.48 -12.10 3.72
C LEU A 230 24.74 -12.51 2.94
N ALA A 231 25.28 -11.61 2.11
CA ALA A 231 26.40 -11.90 1.21
C ALA A 231 27.78 -11.86 1.88
N MET A 232 28.02 -10.97 2.85
CA MET A 232 29.39 -10.71 3.37
C MET A 232 29.75 -11.48 4.65
N GLY A 233 28.80 -11.72 5.55
CA GLY A 233 29.15 -12.12 6.93
C GLY A 233 28.42 -13.34 7.46
N GLY A 234 27.80 -14.13 6.57
CA GLY A 234 27.05 -15.33 6.94
C GLY A 234 25.90 -15.03 7.92
N GLY A 235 25.46 -16.07 8.64
CA GLY A 235 24.31 -15.95 9.56
C GLY A 235 24.52 -14.93 10.69
N GLN A 236 25.75 -14.70 11.16
CA GLN A 236 26.01 -13.78 12.27
C GLN A 236 25.83 -12.31 11.87
N LEU A 237 26.41 -11.87 10.75
CA LEU A 237 26.23 -10.49 10.28
C LEU A 237 24.77 -10.22 9.90
N PHE A 238 24.11 -11.20 9.27
CA PHE A 238 22.68 -11.12 9.02
C PHE A 238 21.90 -10.90 10.32
N LEU A 239 22.13 -11.69 11.37
CA LEU A 239 21.42 -11.54 12.64
C LEU A 239 21.67 -10.18 13.30
N VAL A 240 22.90 -9.67 13.27
CA VAL A 240 23.22 -8.35 13.83
C VAL A 240 22.51 -7.24 13.06
N THR A 241 22.62 -7.24 11.73
CA THR A 241 21.92 -6.26 10.87
C THR A 241 20.40 -6.38 11.01
N TYR A 242 19.87 -7.60 11.08
CA TYR A 242 18.45 -7.84 11.25
C TYR A 242 17.94 -7.29 12.59
N LEU A 243 18.55 -7.68 13.71
CA LEU A 243 18.06 -7.36 15.05
C LEU A 243 18.33 -5.91 15.47
N PHE A 244 19.47 -5.34 15.10
CA PHE A 244 19.90 -4.02 15.59
C PHE A 244 19.70 -2.89 14.58
N TRP A 245 19.43 -3.21 13.31
CA TRP A 245 19.16 -2.21 12.29
C TRP A 245 17.76 -2.34 11.70
N LEU A 246 17.44 -3.48 11.08
CA LEU A 246 16.18 -3.64 10.36
C LEU A 246 14.96 -3.71 11.28
N VAL A 247 15.03 -4.44 12.40
CA VAL A 247 13.94 -4.52 13.38
C VAL A 247 13.64 -3.15 14.01
N PRO A 248 14.61 -2.36 14.48
CA PRO A 248 14.34 -1.00 14.97
C PRO A 248 13.69 -0.09 13.91
N VAL A 249 14.19 -0.12 12.67
CA VAL A 249 13.61 0.65 11.56
C VAL A 249 12.17 0.18 11.27
N PHE A 250 11.93 -1.13 11.30
CA PHE A 250 10.58 -1.71 11.16
C PHE A 250 9.65 -1.26 12.27
N LEU A 251 10.08 -1.29 13.54
CA LEU A 251 9.28 -0.83 14.68
C LEU A 251 8.97 0.66 14.59
N LEU A 252 9.93 1.48 14.17
CA LEU A 252 9.70 2.90 13.89
C LEU A 252 8.67 3.09 12.77
N MET A 253 8.74 2.29 11.71
CA MET A 253 7.77 2.32 10.62
C MET A 253 6.37 1.91 11.07
N VAL A 254 6.26 0.89 11.94
CA VAL A 254 4.98 0.47 12.54
C VAL A 254 4.42 1.57 13.43
N LEU A 255 5.26 2.22 14.25
CA LEU A 255 4.85 3.36 15.07
C LEU A 255 4.31 4.50 14.19
N LEU A 256 5.04 4.83 13.12
CA LEU A 256 4.65 5.86 12.15
C LEU A 256 3.31 5.53 11.48
N ALA A 257 3.11 4.27 11.08
CA ALA A 257 1.84 3.79 10.52
C ALA A 257 0.67 3.93 11.53
N ILE A 258 0.90 3.58 12.80
CA ILE A 258 -0.10 3.73 13.87
C ILE A 258 -0.43 5.20 14.11
N LEU A 259 0.58 6.07 14.16
CA LEU A 259 0.40 7.51 14.36
C LEU A 259 -0.33 8.14 13.18
N SER A 260 0.04 7.80 11.93
CA SER A 260 -0.66 8.24 10.72
C SER A 260 -2.14 7.86 10.77
N ARG A 261 -2.44 6.60 11.10
CA ARG A 261 -3.82 6.11 11.22
C ARG A 261 -4.61 6.79 12.35
N ARG A 262 -3.95 7.23 13.44
CA ARG A 262 -4.59 8.03 14.51
C ARG A 262 -4.84 9.47 14.04
N HIS A 263 -3.91 10.03 13.27
CA HIS A 263 -4.07 11.36 12.70
C HIS A 263 -5.26 11.42 11.73
N GLU A 264 -5.45 10.39 10.89
CA GLU A 264 -6.64 10.26 10.04
C GLU A 264 -7.95 10.26 10.82
N GLN A 265 -8.00 9.56 11.95
CA GLN A 265 -9.16 9.57 12.83
C GLN A 265 -9.47 10.98 13.32
N GLN A 266 -8.43 11.70 13.78
CA GLN A 266 -8.56 13.06 14.28
C GLN A 266 -8.98 14.01 13.17
N LEU A 267 -8.37 13.90 11.99
CA LEU A 267 -8.74 14.65 10.79
C LEU A 267 -10.23 14.51 10.50
N VAL A 268 -10.73 13.28 10.36
CA VAL A 268 -12.16 13.06 10.12
C VAL A 268 -13.01 13.73 11.21
N ALA A 269 -12.68 13.51 12.48
CA ALA A 269 -13.43 14.08 13.60
C ALA A 269 -13.47 15.62 13.57
N THR A 270 -12.36 16.28 13.22
CA THR A 270 -12.29 17.75 13.14
C THR A 270 -13.12 18.35 12.00
N LYS A 271 -13.39 17.59 10.94
CA LYS A 271 -14.19 18.09 9.78
C LYS A 271 -15.69 17.87 9.94
N LEU A 272 -16.15 17.01 10.86
CA LEU A 272 -17.56 16.73 11.06
C LEU A 272 -18.41 17.97 11.44
N PRO A 273 -17.98 18.88 12.34
CA PRO A 273 -18.79 20.04 12.71
C PRO A 273 -19.14 20.94 11.51
N ALA A 274 -18.20 21.17 10.60
CA ALA A 274 -18.44 21.94 9.38
C ALA A 274 -19.40 21.23 8.40
N MET A 275 -19.48 19.90 8.44
CA MET A 275 -20.46 19.14 7.64
C MET A 275 -21.85 19.17 8.27
N VAL A 276 -21.93 19.22 9.61
CA VAL A 276 -23.20 19.45 10.34
C VAL A 276 -23.73 20.84 10.05
N ALA A 277 -22.88 21.88 10.16
CA ALA A 277 -23.27 23.26 9.87
C ALA A 277 -23.74 23.43 8.41
N GLY A 278 -23.14 22.70 7.47
CA GLY A 278 -23.56 22.68 6.07
C GLY A 278 -24.74 21.75 5.76
N GLY A 279 -25.36 21.10 6.75
CA GLY A 279 -26.52 20.22 6.56
C GLY A 279 -26.24 18.90 5.82
N LEU A 280 -24.97 18.53 5.59
CA LEU A 280 -24.61 17.29 4.90
C LEU A 280 -24.80 16.06 5.80
N ILE A 281 -24.54 16.22 7.10
CA ILE A 281 -24.72 15.20 8.14
C ILE A 281 -25.51 15.76 9.32
N SER A 282 -26.20 14.90 10.07
CA SER A 282 -26.91 15.31 11.28
C SER A 282 -25.95 15.40 12.49
N PRO A 283 -26.30 16.18 13.52
CA PRO A 283 -25.55 16.20 14.79
C PRO A 283 -25.42 14.80 15.41
N ASN A 284 -26.47 13.99 15.32
CA ASN A 284 -26.48 12.60 15.78
C ASN A 284 -25.43 11.76 15.02
N GLU A 285 -25.37 11.87 13.70
CA GLU A 285 -24.42 11.11 12.88
C GLU A 285 -22.97 11.45 13.20
N ALA A 286 -22.69 12.73 13.50
CA ALA A 286 -21.36 13.18 13.90
C ALA A 286 -20.84 12.45 15.15
N THR A 287 -21.72 12.02 16.07
CA THR A 287 -21.33 11.32 17.30
C THR A 287 -20.67 9.96 17.06
N TRP A 288 -20.97 9.30 15.94
CA TRP A 288 -20.47 7.96 15.65
C TRP A 288 -19.55 7.88 14.44
N LEU A 289 -19.50 8.90 13.58
CA LEU A 289 -18.63 8.94 12.40
C LEU A 289 -17.14 9.11 12.75
N GLY A 290 -16.81 9.78 13.86
CA GLY A 290 -15.45 10.11 14.28
C GLY A 290 -14.59 8.96 14.81
N SER A 291 -15.11 7.73 14.92
CA SER A 291 -14.34 6.56 15.38
C SER A 291 -14.68 5.30 14.59
N ILE A 292 -13.68 4.46 14.29
CA ILE A 292 -13.91 3.15 13.64
C ILE A 292 -14.80 2.26 14.51
N ARG A 293 -14.66 2.34 15.85
CA ARG A 293 -15.43 1.49 16.77
C ARG A 293 -16.90 1.88 16.73
N THR A 294 -17.21 3.16 16.92
CA THR A 294 -18.58 3.69 16.88
C THR A 294 -19.23 3.52 15.51
N ARG A 295 -18.48 3.73 14.41
CA ARG A 295 -18.95 3.42 13.05
C ARG A 295 -19.37 1.97 12.88
N LYS A 296 -18.61 1.01 13.44
CA LYS A 296 -18.99 -0.41 13.39
C LYS A 296 -20.27 -0.69 14.17
N HIS A 297 -20.46 -0.05 15.33
CA HIS A 297 -21.68 -0.21 16.12
C HIS A 297 -22.90 0.34 15.36
N ALA A 298 -22.79 1.54 14.79
CA ALA A 298 -23.84 2.12 13.95
C ALA A 298 -24.17 1.22 12.74
N ILE A 299 -23.17 0.69 12.04
CA ILE A 299 -23.40 -0.23 10.90
C ILE A 299 -24.06 -1.54 11.35
N ARG A 300 -23.69 -2.08 12.51
CA ARG A 300 -24.32 -3.27 13.09
C ARG A 300 -25.77 -3.01 13.47
N GLU A 301 -26.04 -1.85 14.08
CA GLU A 301 -27.41 -1.45 14.42
C GLU A 301 -28.27 -1.27 13.18
N ALA A 302 -27.76 -0.59 12.15
CA ALA A 302 -28.42 -0.49 10.85
C ALA A 302 -28.71 -1.88 10.23
N THR A 303 -27.79 -2.83 10.43
CA THR A 303 -27.97 -4.22 9.96
C THR A 303 -29.03 -4.96 10.78
N ARG A 304 -29.17 -4.66 12.07
CA ARG A 304 -30.19 -5.22 12.95
C ARG A 304 -31.59 -4.72 12.55
N ILE A 305 -31.72 -3.42 12.28
CA ILE A 305 -32.99 -2.77 11.92
C ILE A 305 -33.46 -3.16 10.51
N GLY A 306 -32.56 -3.05 9.51
CA GLY A 306 -32.93 -3.17 8.09
C GLY A 306 -32.20 -4.27 7.32
N GLY A 307 -31.58 -5.22 8.03
CA GLY A 307 -30.84 -6.33 7.43
C GLY A 307 -29.52 -5.93 6.76
N ARG A 308 -28.89 -6.91 6.09
CA ARG A 308 -27.59 -6.74 5.40
C ARG A 308 -27.57 -5.58 4.39
N PRO A 309 -28.63 -5.32 3.59
CA PRO A 309 -28.65 -4.18 2.68
C PRO A 309 -28.54 -2.82 3.40
N ALA A 310 -29.26 -2.63 4.52
CA ALA A 310 -29.23 -1.40 5.30
C ALA A 310 -27.85 -1.13 5.90
N GLY A 311 -27.21 -2.14 6.49
CA GLY A 311 -25.83 -2.03 6.97
C GLY A 311 -24.82 -1.66 5.88
N ARG A 312 -24.98 -2.23 4.67
CA ARG A 312 -24.15 -1.87 3.51
C ARG A 312 -24.39 -0.42 3.07
N ALA A 313 -25.62 0.07 3.13
CA ALA A 313 -25.97 1.44 2.78
C ALA A 313 -25.35 2.44 3.77
N VAL A 314 -25.52 2.23 5.08
CA VAL A 314 -24.88 3.05 6.13
C VAL A 314 -23.36 3.03 6.02
N LYS A 315 -22.76 1.87 5.72
CA LYS A 315 -21.33 1.78 5.46
C LYS A 315 -20.89 2.63 4.27
N ARG A 316 -21.68 2.65 3.17
CA ARG A 316 -21.37 3.49 1.99
C ARG A 316 -21.48 4.96 2.34
N PHE A 317 -22.52 5.37 3.05
CA PHE A 317 -22.67 6.74 3.57
C PHE A 317 -21.47 7.16 4.41
N ALA A 318 -21.09 6.36 5.41
CA ALA A 318 -19.94 6.66 6.25
C ALA A 318 -18.61 6.76 5.48
N VAL A 319 -18.41 5.95 4.43
CA VAL A 319 -17.22 6.05 3.56
C VAL A 319 -17.23 7.34 2.75
N GLN A 320 -18.38 7.79 2.24
CA GLN A 320 -18.46 9.07 1.51
C GLN A 320 -18.20 10.27 2.40
N VAL A 321 -18.70 10.26 3.63
CA VAL A 321 -18.42 11.33 4.60
C VAL A 321 -16.92 11.41 4.91
N VAL A 322 -16.25 10.26 5.07
CA VAL A 322 -14.80 10.24 5.31
C VAL A 322 -14.03 10.79 4.11
N ARG A 323 -14.34 10.36 2.88
CA ARG A 323 -13.68 10.88 1.67
C ARG A 323 -13.81 12.39 1.54
N LEU A 324 -15.02 12.91 1.74
CA LEU A 324 -15.25 14.35 1.75
C LEU A 324 -14.43 15.08 2.83
N ALA A 325 -14.22 14.45 3.99
CA ALA A 325 -13.40 15.03 5.05
C ALA A 325 -11.93 15.15 4.63
N PHE A 326 -11.38 14.13 3.97
CA PHE A 326 -10.01 14.14 3.46
C PHE A 326 -9.80 15.16 2.34
N ILE A 327 -10.75 15.26 1.40
CA ILE A 327 -10.68 16.27 0.33
C ILE A 327 -10.76 17.68 0.90
N ARG A 328 -11.68 17.95 1.83
CA ARG A 328 -11.77 19.25 2.51
C ARG A 328 -10.49 19.58 3.27
N ASP A 329 -9.93 18.63 3.99
CA ASP A 329 -8.65 18.83 4.69
C ASP A 329 -7.50 19.20 3.72
N ARG A 330 -7.43 18.54 2.57
CA ARG A 330 -6.44 18.84 1.54
C ARG A 330 -6.57 20.28 1.02
N ILE A 331 -7.81 20.75 0.82
CA ILE A 331 -8.10 22.13 0.39
C ILE A 331 -7.72 23.12 1.50
N ASP A 332 -8.09 22.85 2.75
CA ASP A 332 -7.79 23.70 3.91
C ASP A 332 -6.27 23.86 4.13
N ARG A 333 -5.48 22.85 3.75
CA ARG A 333 -4.01 22.90 3.79
C ARG A 333 -3.37 23.65 2.61
N GLY A 334 -4.17 24.23 1.71
CA GLY A 334 -3.69 25.00 0.56
C GLY A 334 -3.33 24.16 -0.68
N PHE A 335 -3.71 22.88 -0.72
CA PHE A 335 -3.46 21.98 -1.85
C PHE A 335 -4.72 21.77 -2.73
N GLY A 336 -5.58 22.79 -2.80
CA GLY A 336 -6.72 22.84 -3.71
C GLY A 336 -6.30 23.24 -5.12
N ASP A 337 -6.72 22.46 -6.10
CA ASP A 337 -6.62 22.76 -7.53
C ASP A 337 -8.01 22.50 -8.18
N PRO A 338 -8.25 22.91 -9.44
CA PRO A 338 -9.56 22.73 -10.07
C PRO A 338 -10.08 21.29 -10.06
N GLU A 339 -9.19 20.29 -10.15
CA GLU A 339 -9.59 18.88 -10.08
C GLU A 339 -10.01 18.48 -8.66
N VAL A 340 -9.26 18.92 -7.63
CA VAL A 340 -9.59 18.67 -6.22
C VAL A 340 -10.91 19.35 -5.83
N PHE A 341 -11.15 20.58 -6.29
CA PHE A 341 -12.43 21.26 -6.07
C PHE A 341 -13.58 20.54 -6.80
N ALA A 342 -13.37 20.06 -8.03
CA ALA A 342 -14.38 19.26 -8.73
C ALA A 342 -14.70 17.96 -7.99
N GLU A 343 -13.68 17.27 -7.46
CA GLU A 343 -13.86 16.06 -6.67
C GLU A 343 -14.59 16.34 -5.35
N GLN A 344 -14.31 17.46 -4.67
CA GLN A 344 -15.06 17.89 -3.50
C GLN A 344 -16.56 18.01 -3.80
N HIS A 345 -16.93 18.62 -4.93
CA HIS A 345 -18.33 18.73 -5.33
C HIS A 345 -18.93 17.35 -5.60
N GLU A 346 -18.23 16.48 -6.34
CA GLU A 346 -18.69 15.11 -6.61
C GLU A 346 -18.89 14.31 -5.31
N ASP A 347 -17.99 14.42 -4.33
CA ASP A 347 -18.09 13.73 -3.06
C ASP A 347 -19.18 14.30 -2.16
N ALA A 348 -19.42 15.61 -2.19
CA ALA A 348 -20.57 16.22 -1.52
C ALA A 348 -21.91 15.68 -2.07
N TYR A 349 -22.07 15.63 -3.40
CA TYR A 349 -23.21 14.94 -4.02
C TYR A 349 -23.24 13.45 -3.69
N GLY A 350 -22.07 12.82 -3.58
CA GLY A 350 -21.89 11.43 -3.16
C GLY A 350 -22.44 11.15 -1.76
N VAL A 351 -22.22 12.07 -0.81
CA VAL A 351 -22.79 12.01 0.56
C VAL A 351 -24.31 12.07 0.51
N VAL A 352 -24.88 13.04 -0.22
CA VAL A 352 -26.33 13.21 -0.35
C VAL A 352 -26.97 11.97 -1.00
N ALA A 353 -26.39 11.46 -2.08
CA ALA A 353 -26.87 10.26 -2.76
C ALA A 353 -26.75 9.01 -1.87
N ALA A 354 -25.67 8.89 -1.07
CA ALA A 354 -25.49 7.77 -0.16
C ALA A 354 -26.48 7.81 1.01
N ARG A 355 -26.83 9.01 1.51
CA ARG A 355 -27.90 9.21 2.49
C ARG A 355 -29.25 8.76 1.93
N ALA A 356 -29.61 9.22 0.73
CA ALA A 356 -30.87 8.84 0.09
C ALA A 356 -31.00 7.32 -0.09
N ALA A 357 -29.88 6.64 -0.37
CA ALA A 357 -29.82 5.18 -0.47
C ALA A 357 -29.82 4.44 0.89
N ALA A 358 -29.82 5.15 2.02
CA ALA A 358 -29.76 4.62 3.38
C ALA A 358 -30.92 5.13 4.25
N PRO A 359 -32.20 4.83 3.92
CA PRO A 359 -33.36 5.33 4.65
C PRO A 359 -33.37 4.91 6.13
N VAL A 360 -32.69 3.81 6.48
CA VAL A 360 -32.46 3.38 7.87
C VAL A 360 -31.82 4.46 8.75
N LEU A 361 -31.09 5.42 8.17
CA LEU A 361 -30.52 6.55 8.90
C LEU A 361 -31.60 7.40 9.58
N TYR A 362 -32.80 7.52 8.98
CA TYR A 362 -33.93 8.22 9.61
C TYR A 362 -34.44 7.48 10.85
N THR A 363 -34.54 6.14 10.78
CA THR A 363 -34.88 5.31 11.94
C THR A 363 -33.81 5.38 13.03
N MET A 364 -32.56 5.63 12.63
CA MET A 364 -31.43 5.81 13.54
C MET A 364 -31.24 7.24 14.02
N ALA A 365 -32.18 8.18 13.79
CA ALA A 365 -32.01 9.58 14.18
C ALA A 365 -31.76 9.78 15.69
N GLY A 366 -32.23 8.85 16.53
CA GLY A 366 -31.97 8.82 17.98
C GLY A 366 -30.80 7.93 18.41
N TYR A 367 -30.07 7.30 17.48
CA TYR A 367 -28.98 6.39 17.82
C TYR A 367 -27.74 7.15 18.29
N TYR A 368 -27.37 7.02 19.55
CA TYR A 368 -26.08 7.53 20.04
C TYR A 368 -25.11 6.38 20.18
N ALA A 369 -23.88 6.56 19.69
CA ALA A 369 -22.85 5.56 19.94
C ALA A 369 -22.58 5.47 21.45
N PRO A 370 -22.44 4.26 22.01
CA PRO A 370 -22.06 4.11 23.40
C PRO A 370 -20.78 4.90 23.69
N PRO A 371 -20.67 5.58 24.84
CA PRO A 371 -19.44 6.25 25.22
C PRO A 371 -18.29 5.22 25.14
N LEU A 372 -17.18 5.62 24.52
CA LEU A 372 -16.00 4.78 24.46
C LEU A 372 -15.48 4.60 25.88
N VAL A 373 -15.84 3.49 26.53
CA VAL A 373 -15.23 3.09 27.80
C VAL A 373 -13.72 3.01 27.54
N ARG A 374 -12.97 3.95 28.13
CA ARG A 374 -11.51 3.87 28.18
C ARG A 374 -11.23 2.67 29.08
N ARG A 375 -10.95 1.52 28.46
CA ARG A 375 -10.29 0.40 29.13
C ARG A 375 -8.81 0.63 29.12
#